data_AF-A0A955EIG2-F1
#
_entry.id   AF-A0A955EIG2-F1
#
_cell.length_a   1.000
_cell.length_b   1.000
_cell.length_c   1.000
_cell.angle_alpha   90.00
_cell.angle_beta   90.00
_cell.angle_gamma   90.00
#
_symmetry.space_group_name_H-M   'P 1'
#
loop_
_entity.id
_entity.type
_entity.pdbx_description
1 polymer ?
#
loop_
_entity_poly.entity_id
_entity_poly.type
_entity_poly.pdbx_seq_one_letter_code
_entity_poly.pdbx_strand_id
1 'polypeptide(L)'
;MRRAIAILLLVGVPMLSGCGKPAKSADEVKREYVSRFVTGFEFGSMGTLKAASFDENTLDLIDLSVTDNAGNLFHANRAVVVVDAARDTVSLRLIGITGASTASGELWTMAEVVTPPEKVDVDIR
;
A
#
# COMPACT_ATOMS: atom_id res chain seq x y z
N MET A 1 -61.80 29.15 8.17
CA MET A 1 -61.06 28.55 7.03
C MET A 1 -59.78 27.90 7.57
N ARG A 2 -59.57 26.61 7.24
CA ARG A 2 -58.30 25.83 7.12
C ARG A 2 -57.13 26.19 8.07
N ARG A 3 -56.87 25.44 9.15
CA ARG A 3 -55.94 24.27 9.24
C ARG A 3 -54.67 24.38 8.36
N ALA A 4 -53.50 24.42 9.00
CA ALA A 4 -52.36 23.52 8.70
C ALA A 4 -51.25 23.69 9.74
N ILE A 5 -51.02 22.61 10.51
CA ILE A 5 -49.83 22.37 11.34
C ILE A 5 -48.77 21.82 10.37
N ALA A 6 -47.62 22.48 10.26
CA ALA A 6 -46.48 21.94 9.55
C ALA A 6 -45.59 21.16 10.55
N ILE A 7 -45.79 19.84 10.58
CA ILE A 7 -44.84 18.89 11.17
C ILE A 7 -43.63 18.88 10.25
N LEU A 8 -42.52 19.50 10.69
CA LEU A 8 -41.24 19.33 10.01
C LEU A 8 -40.71 17.94 10.39
N LEU A 9 -40.89 17.00 9.47
CA LEU A 9 -40.33 15.65 9.54
C LEU A 9 -38.80 15.76 9.64
N LEU A 10 -38.28 15.37 10.81
CA LEU A 10 -36.91 14.90 10.99
C LEU A 10 -36.67 13.78 9.97
N VAL A 11 -35.99 14.10 8.87
CA VAL A 11 -35.33 13.10 8.03
C VAL A 11 -34.11 12.64 8.82
N GLY A 12 -34.34 11.69 9.73
CA GLY A 12 -33.28 10.83 10.22
C GLY A 12 -32.76 10.05 9.02
N VAL A 13 -31.61 10.46 8.49
CA VAL A 13 -30.82 9.58 7.63
C VAL A 13 -30.37 8.44 8.55
N PRO A 14 -30.84 7.19 8.35
CA PRO A 14 -30.27 6.08 9.06
C PRO A 14 -28.81 5.99 8.61
N MET A 15 -27.89 6.26 9.53
CA MET A 15 -26.50 5.85 9.39
C MET A 15 -26.53 4.35 9.11
N LEU A 16 -26.21 3.96 7.89
CA LEU A 16 -25.94 2.58 7.53
C LEU A 16 -24.66 2.19 8.27
N SER A 17 -24.81 1.77 9.52
CA SER A 17 -23.81 1.05 10.30
C SER A 17 -23.65 -0.36 9.74
N GLY A 18 -23.31 -0.46 8.46
CA GLY A 18 -22.85 -1.69 7.84
C GLY A 18 -21.33 -1.71 7.97
N CYS A 19 -20.80 -2.43 8.95
CA CYS A 19 -19.37 -2.74 9.07
C CYS A 19 -18.95 -3.70 7.93
N GLY A 20 -19.03 -3.24 6.69
CA GLY A 20 -18.44 -3.89 5.52
C GLY A 20 -17.13 -3.19 5.17
N LYS A 21 -16.09 -3.95 4.84
CA LYS A 21 -14.86 -3.37 4.28
C LYS A 21 -15.23 -2.60 3.00
N PRO A 22 -14.65 -1.42 2.76
CA PRO A 22 -14.87 -0.71 1.51
C PRO A 22 -14.31 -1.55 0.36
N ALA A 23 -15.06 -1.64 -0.75
CA ALA A 23 -14.62 -2.37 -1.93
C ALA A 23 -13.78 -1.46 -2.85
N LYS A 24 -12.63 -1.95 -3.33
CA LYS A 24 -11.74 -1.24 -4.25
C LYS A 24 -11.32 -2.15 -5.39
N SER A 25 -11.05 -1.58 -6.56
CA SER A 25 -10.39 -2.31 -7.64
C SER A 25 -8.92 -2.54 -7.37
N ALA A 26 -8.33 -3.55 -8.00
CA ALA A 26 -6.89 -3.80 -7.88
C ALA A 26 -6.04 -2.58 -8.29
N ASP A 27 -6.46 -1.82 -9.31
CA ASP A 27 -5.77 -0.61 -9.77
C ASP A 27 -5.86 0.55 -8.76
N GLU A 28 -6.99 0.71 -8.08
CA GLU A 28 -7.13 1.69 -6.99
C GLU A 28 -6.21 1.35 -5.82
N VAL A 29 -6.19 0.07 -5.41
CA VAL A 29 -5.27 -0.41 -4.36
C VAL A 29 -3.82 -0.18 -4.79
N LYS A 30 -3.46 -0.55 -6.02
CA LYS A 30 -2.10 -0.36 -6.54
C LYS A 30 -1.68 1.12 -6.48
N ARG A 31 -2.52 2.02 -7.00
CA ARG A 31 -2.22 3.47 -7.03
C ARG A 31 -2.09 4.07 -5.62
N GLU A 32 -2.93 3.64 -4.69
CA GLU A 32 -2.85 4.06 -3.29
C GLU A 32 -1.53 3.63 -2.65
N TYR A 33 -1.16 2.36 -2.80
CA TYR A 33 0.10 1.86 -2.25
C TYR A 33 1.32 2.53 -2.88
N VAL A 34 1.32 2.75 -4.19
CA VAL A 34 2.40 3.48 -4.88
C VAL A 34 2.57 4.88 -4.28
N SER A 35 1.47 5.61 -4.08
CA SER A 35 1.50 6.94 -3.47
C SER A 35 2.07 6.90 -2.04
N ARG A 36 1.69 5.90 -1.24
CA ARG A 36 2.19 5.71 0.13
C ARG A 36 3.69 5.43 0.18
N PHE A 37 4.21 4.64 -0.77
CA PHE A 37 5.64 4.35 -0.83
C PHE A 37 6.47 5.57 -1.22
N VAL A 38 5.95 6.50 -2.02
CA VAL A 38 6.67 7.77 -2.29
C VAL A 38 6.74 8.64 -1.03
N THR A 39 5.68 8.64 -0.21
CA THR A 39 5.67 9.40 1.06
C THR A 39 6.50 8.75 2.17
N GLY A 40 6.87 7.48 2.02
CA GLY A 40 7.47 6.66 3.06
C GLY A 40 6.40 5.97 3.90
N PHE A 41 6.46 4.65 3.98
CA PHE A 41 5.44 3.84 4.67
C PHE A 41 6.05 2.56 5.26
N GLU A 42 5.58 2.14 6.44
CA GLU A 42 5.92 0.85 7.02
C GLU A 42 5.16 -0.28 6.35
N PHE A 43 5.86 -1.25 5.76
CA PHE A 43 5.22 -2.34 5.02
C PHE A 43 5.57 -3.70 5.61
N GLY A 44 4.63 -4.25 6.37
CA GLY A 44 4.80 -5.57 6.98
C GLY A 44 6.03 -5.63 7.88
N SER A 45 6.73 -6.77 7.84
CA SER A 45 7.98 -6.98 8.57
C SER A 45 9.21 -6.36 7.91
N MET A 46 9.08 -5.76 6.72
CA MET A 46 10.19 -5.20 5.94
C MET A 46 10.70 -3.85 6.50
N GLY A 47 9.96 -3.24 7.43
CA GLY A 47 10.27 -1.93 7.98
C GLY A 47 9.74 -0.78 7.12
N THR A 48 10.46 0.34 7.10
CA THR A 48 10.05 1.55 6.36
C THR A 48 10.58 1.52 4.94
N LEU A 49 9.67 1.65 3.98
CA LEU A 49 9.96 1.67 2.55
C LEU A 49 9.68 3.05 1.99
N LYS A 50 10.61 3.57 1.19
CA LYS A 50 10.45 4.86 0.52
C LYS A 50 11.00 4.84 -0.90
N ALA A 51 10.16 5.16 -1.87
CA ALA A 51 10.58 5.35 -3.26
C ALA A 51 10.91 6.82 -3.53
N ALA A 52 11.85 7.08 -4.44
CA ALA A 52 12.10 8.44 -4.92
C ALA A 52 10.94 8.95 -5.78
N SER A 53 10.39 8.09 -6.65
CA SER A 53 9.28 8.41 -7.55
C SER A 53 8.57 7.14 -8.04
N PHE A 54 7.60 7.30 -8.94
CA PHE A 54 6.99 6.21 -9.68
C PHE A 54 6.73 6.60 -11.13
N ASP A 55 6.64 5.61 -12.02
CA ASP A 55 6.19 5.79 -13.40
C ASP A 55 4.65 5.84 -13.44
N GLU A 56 4.08 6.93 -13.94
CA GLU A 56 2.63 7.15 -13.94
C GLU A 56 1.87 6.20 -14.89
N ASN A 57 2.53 5.64 -15.90
CA ASN A 57 1.92 4.75 -16.87
C ASN A 57 1.90 3.30 -16.36
N THR A 58 2.99 2.86 -15.72
CA THR A 58 3.12 1.46 -15.24
C THR A 58 2.83 1.28 -13.75
N LEU A 59 2.84 2.38 -13.00
CA LEU A 59 2.76 2.43 -11.54
C LEU A 59 3.90 1.66 -10.86
N ASP A 60 5.07 1.62 -11.50
CA ASP A 60 6.28 1.06 -10.91
C ASP A 60 6.99 2.10 -10.06
N LEU A 61 7.42 1.70 -8.87
CA LEU A 61 8.26 2.51 -7.99
C LEU A 61 9.70 2.51 -8.52
N ILE A 62 10.33 3.67 -8.49
CA ILE A 62 11.72 3.87 -8.94
C ILE A 62 12.55 4.26 -7.73
N ASP A 63 13.74 3.67 -7.62
CA ASP A 63 14.71 3.98 -6.57
C ASP A 63 14.08 3.82 -5.16
N LEU A 64 13.78 2.57 -4.82
CA LEU A 64 13.15 2.19 -3.56
C LEU A 64 14.24 1.92 -2.51
N SER A 65 14.26 2.74 -1.47
CA SER A 65 15.05 2.49 -0.26
C SER A 65 14.21 1.73 0.76
N VAL A 66 14.85 0.82 1.49
CA VAL A 66 14.26 0.07 2.59
C VAL A 66 15.16 0.16 3.81
N THR A 67 14.56 0.57 4.92
CA THR A 67 15.16 0.50 6.24
C THR A 67 14.41 -0.57 7.02
N ASP A 68 15.06 -1.72 7.24
CA ASP A 68 14.43 -2.78 8.01
C ASP A 68 14.34 -2.44 9.50
N ASN A 69 13.60 -3.25 10.24
CA ASN A 69 13.41 -3.07 11.68
C ASN A 69 14.68 -3.29 12.51
N ALA A 70 15.72 -3.89 11.92
CA ALA A 70 17.04 -4.05 12.53
C ALA A 70 18.00 -2.88 12.19
N GLY A 71 17.56 -1.92 11.38
CA GLY A 71 18.34 -0.77 10.94
C GLY A 71 19.26 -1.06 9.74
N ASN A 72 19.13 -2.21 9.08
CA ASN A 72 19.83 -2.45 7.83
C ASN A 72 19.20 -1.64 6.71
N LEU A 73 20.06 -1.19 5.79
CA LEU A 73 19.67 -0.41 4.62
C LEU A 73 19.91 -1.23 3.37
N PHE A 74 18.89 -1.30 2.53
CA PHE A 74 19.01 -1.81 1.18
C PHE A 74 18.20 -0.98 0.21
N HIS A 75 18.55 -1.13 -1.06
CA HIS A 75 18.07 -0.35 -2.17
C HIS A 75 17.61 -1.28 -3.27
N ALA A 76 16.52 -0.95 -3.95
CA ALA A 76 16.09 -1.59 -5.19
C ALA A 76 15.92 -0.55 -6.28
N ASN A 77 16.48 -0.81 -7.47
CA ASN A 77 16.35 0.07 -8.63
C ASN A 77 14.89 0.31 -9.02
N ARG A 78 14.07 -0.75 -8.92
CA ARG A 78 12.64 -0.72 -9.25
C ARG A 78 11.86 -1.62 -8.30
N ALA A 79 10.63 -1.25 -7.99
CA ALA A 79 9.69 -2.12 -7.30
C ALA A 79 8.30 -2.09 -7.95
N VAL A 80 7.64 -3.24 -7.97
CA VAL A 80 6.28 -3.38 -8.53
C VAL A 80 5.34 -3.80 -7.42
N VAL A 81 4.28 -3.03 -7.24
CA VAL A 81 3.16 -3.41 -6.37
C VAL A 81 2.36 -4.51 -7.06
N VAL A 82 2.29 -5.67 -6.41
CA VAL A 82 1.53 -6.85 -6.86
C VAL A 82 0.30 -6.98 -5.98
N VAL A 83 -0.87 -6.92 -6.60
CA VAL A 83 -2.16 -7.04 -5.91
C VAL A 83 -2.74 -8.43 -6.19
N ASP A 84 -3.07 -9.17 -5.13
CA ASP A 84 -3.77 -10.46 -5.21
C ASP A 84 -5.20 -10.25 -4.68
N ALA A 85 -6.15 -10.12 -5.60
CA ALA A 85 -7.55 -9.88 -5.28
C ALA A 85 -8.22 -11.09 -4.63
N ALA A 86 -7.80 -12.31 -4.98
CA ALA A 86 -8.39 -13.53 -4.40
C ALA A 86 -8.06 -13.68 -2.91
N ARG A 87 -7.02 -12.98 -2.44
CA ARG A 87 -6.56 -13.04 -1.06
C ARG A 87 -6.63 -11.69 -0.35
N ASP A 88 -7.09 -10.62 -0.97
CA ASP A 88 -7.02 -9.26 -0.43
C ASP A 88 -5.63 -8.93 0.13
N THR A 89 -4.60 -9.16 -0.68
CA THR A 89 -3.21 -8.91 -0.27
C THR A 89 -2.44 -8.06 -1.27
N VAL A 90 -1.45 -7.35 -0.75
CA VAL A 90 -0.43 -6.64 -1.53
C VAL A 90 0.94 -7.24 -1.23
N SER A 91 1.77 -7.38 -2.26
CA SER A 91 3.20 -7.70 -2.13
C SER A 91 4.01 -6.72 -2.97
N LEU A 92 5.31 -6.65 -2.71
CA LEU A 92 6.26 -5.93 -3.54
C LEU A 92 7.19 -6.90 -4.23
N ARG A 93 7.33 -6.74 -5.54
CA ARG A 93 8.42 -7.36 -6.30
C ARG A 93 9.54 -6.33 -6.45
N LEU A 94 10.64 -6.53 -5.74
CA LEU A 94 11.84 -5.70 -5.74
C LEU A 94 12.80 -6.20 -6.82
N ILE A 95 13.36 -5.30 -7.63
CA ILE A 95 14.20 -5.63 -8.79
C ILE A 95 15.48 -4.81 -8.74
N GLY A 96 16.62 -5.47 -8.96
CA GLY A 96 17.95 -4.86 -8.94
C GLY A 96 18.29 -4.36 -7.54
N ILE A 97 18.38 -5.29 -6.59
CA ILE A 97 18.54 -5.01 -5.17
C ILE A 97 20.03 -4.96 -4.84
N THR A 98 20.45 -3.94 -4.10
CA THR A 98 21.77 -3.83 -3.48
C THR A 98 21.58 -3.57 -2.00
N GLY A 99 22.25 -4.35 -1.16
CA GLY A 99 22.19 -4.18 0.29
C GLY A 99 23.55 -4.25 0.94
N ALA A 100 23.62 -3.73 2.17
CA ALA A 100 24.80 -3.79 3.00
C ALA A 100 24.43 -4.35 4.38
N SER A 101 25.18 -5.36 4.84
CA SER A 101 25.07 -5.82 6.23
C SER A 101 25.78 -4.83 7.15
N THR A 102 25.05 -4.24 8.09
CA THR A 102 25.65 -3.35 9.09
C THR A 102 26.58 -4.10 10.06
N ALA A 103 26.36 -5.41 10.24
CA ALA A 103 27.14 -6.25 11.14
C ALA A 103 28.47 -6.74 10.54
N SER A 104 28.48 -7.14 9.26
CA SER A 104 29.67 -7.70 8.61
C SER A 104 30.35 -6.74 7.64
N GLY A 105 29.68 -5.64 7.23
CA GLY A 105 30.15 -4.75 6.17
C GLY A 105 30.08 -5.37 4.76
N GLU A 106 29.49 -6.56 4.62
CA GLU A 106 29.35 -7.25 3.35
C GLU A 106 28.32 -6.55 2.46
N LEU A 107 28.68 -6.37 1.20
CA LEU A 107 27.79 -5.92 0.14
C LEU A 107 27.24 -7.13 -0.61
N TRP A 108 25.94 -7.14 -0.85
CA TRP A 108 25.27 -8.18 -1.60
C TRP A 108 24.34 -7.58 -2.64
N THR A 109 24.12 -8.34 -3.71
CA THR A 109 23.18 -7.97 -4.77
C THR A 109 22.23 -9.12 -5.04
N MET A 110 20.99 -8.79 -5.34
CA MET A 110 19.98 -9.76 -5.76
C MET A 110 19.25 -9.22 -6.98
N ALA A 111 19.02 -10.08 -7.96
CA ALA A 111 18.31 -9.68 -9.18
C ALA A 111 16.84 -9.33 -8.87
N GLU A 112 16.17 -10.17 -8.08
CA GLU A 112 14.75 -10.02 -7.76
C GLU A 112 14.40 -10.69 -6.42
N VAL A 113 13.49 -10.08 -5.67
CA VAL A 113 12.84 -10.64 -4.47
C VAL A 113 11.37 -10.24 -4.45
N VAL A 114 10.49 -11.15 -4.02
CA VAL A 114 9.09 -10.83 -3.72
C VAL A 114 8.91 -10.83 -2.21
N THR A 115 8.35 -9.76 -1.65
CA THR A 115 8.08 -9.66 -0.22
C THR A 115 6.95 -10.61 0.19
N PRO A 116 6.85 -10.97 1.47
CA PRO A 116 5.65 -11.58 2.01
C PRO A 116 4.39 -10.73 1.70
N PRO A 117 3.23 -11.38 1.51
CA PRO A 117 1.99 -10.69 1.25
C PRO A 117 1.42 -10.05 2.52
N GLU A 118 1.02 -8.79 2.42
CA GLU A 118 0.37 -8.02 3.47
C GLU A 118 -1.14 -7.91 3.20
N LYS A 119 -1.96 -8.18 4.22
CA LYS A 119 -3.42 -8.05 4.13
C LYS A 119 -3.82 -6.59 4.01
N VAL A 120 -4.81 -6.32 3.17
CA VAL A 120 -5.42 -4.99 3.07
C VAL A 120 -6.78 -4.95 3.76
N ASP A 121 -7.14 -3.79 4.30
CA ASP A 121 -8.44 -3.58 4.96
C ASP A 121 -9.51 -3.09 3.96
N VAL A 122 -9.52 -3.71 2.77
CA VAL A 122 -10.50 -3.47 1.70
C VAL A 122 -10.85 -4.82 1.07
N ASP A 123 -12.00 -4.90 0.41
CA ASP A 123 -12.38 -6.03 -0.46
C ASP A 123 -11.93 -5.70 -1.90
N ILE A 124 -11.06 -6.54 -2.48
CA ILE A 124 -10.50 -6.26 -3.81
C ILE A 124 -11.31 -6.98 -4.88
N ARG A 125 -11.86 -6.22 -5.84
CA ARG A 125 -12.77 -6.74 -6.89
C ARG A 125 -12.41 -6.32 -8.31
#